data_AF-A0A8T3NR62-F1
#
_entry.id   AF-A0A8T3NR62-F1
#
_cell.length_a   1.000
_cell.length_b   1.000
_cell.length_c   1.000
_cell.angle_alpha   90.00
_cell.angle_beta   90.00
_cell.angle_gamma   90.00
#
_symmetry.space_group_name_H-M   'P 1'
#
loop_
_entity.id
_entity.type
_entity.pdbx_description
1 polymer ?
#
loop_
_entity_poly.entity_id
_entity_poly.type
_entity_poly.pdbx_seq_one_letter_code
_entity_poly.pdbx_strand_id
1 'polypeptide(L)' 'MERWEKKSYKLEGEVEWKTEPGYKIFVADRVLRFDVPNDWTAIPGTDSFVFHDLPPPDDNCRLESSILHL' A
#
# COMPACT_ATOMS: atom_id res chain seq x y z
N MET A 1 17.55 -10.73 10.16
CA MET A 1 16.23 -10.53 9.52
C MET A 1 15.82 -9.12 9.87
N GLU A 2 15.88 -8.20 8.90
CA GLU A 2 15.44 -6.83 9.13
C GLU A 2 13.91 -6.84 9.28
N ARG A 3 13.42 -6.34 10.41
CA ARG A 3 12.00 -6.29 10.72
C ARG A 3 11.50 -4.95 10.17
N TRP A 4 10.54 -4.98 9.26
CA TRP A 4 9.93 -3.77 8.69
C TRP A 4 9.42 -2.85 9.81
N GLU A 5 9.73 -1.55 9.71
CA GLU A 5 9.33 -0.53 10.69
C GLU A 5 8.35 0.45 10.05
N LYS A 6 7.11 0.49 10.54
CA LYS A 6 6.12 1.50 10.13
C LYS A 6 6.49 2.85 10.71
N LYS A 7 6.66 3.86 9.87
CA LYS A 7 6.71 5.26 10.29
C LYS A 7 5.55 6.02 9.66
N SER A 8 4.94 6.90 10.46
CA SER A 8 3.84 7.75 10.01
C SER A 8 4.33 9.18 10.05
N TYR A 9 4.26 9.86 8.91
CA TYR A 9 4.63 11.25 8.77
C TYR A 9 3.40 12.04 8.33
N LYS A 10 3.32 13.28 8.79
CA LYS A 10 2.36 14.23 8.22
C LYS A 10 3.00 14.80 6.95
N LEU A 11 2.29 14.74 5.83
CA LEU A 11 2.72 15.41 4.63
C LEU A 11 2.74 16.92 4.87
N GLU A 12 3.86 17.57 4.57
CA GLU A 12 4.01 19.02 4.67
C GLU A 12 3.67 19.68 3.32
N GLY A 13 2.94 20.79 3.35
CA GLY A 13 2.51 21.51 2.14
C GLY A 13 1.16 21.06 1.56
N GLU A 14 0.72 21.73 0.49
CA GLU A 14 -0.42 21.29 -0.31
C GLU A 14 0.00 20.10 -1.18
N VAL A 15 -0.54 18.92 -0.88
CA VAL A 15 -0.34 17.73 -1.70
C VAL A 15 -1.52 17.60 -2.66
N GLU A 16 -1.25 17.69 -3.96
CA GLU A 16 -2.26 17.59 -5.02
C GLU A 16 -2.86 16.18 -5.17
N TRP A 17 -2.34 15.19 -4.45
CA TRP A 17 -2.77 13.81 -4.56
C TRP A 17 -4.18 13.65 -4.00
N LYS A 18 -5.13 13.42 -4.92
CA LYS A 18 -6.53 13.16 -4.63
C LYS A 18 -6.88 11.72 -5.01
N THR A 19 -7.80 11.14 -4.25
CA THR A 19 -8.42 9.85 -4.50
C THR A 19 -9.92 9.97 -4.22
N GLU A 20 -10.71 9.07 -4.79
CA GLU A 20 -12.14 9.03 -4.56
C GLU A 20 -12.48 8.66 -3.10
N PRO A 21 -13.62 9.13 -2.56
CA PRO A 21 -14.07 8.72 -1.23
C PRO A 21 -14.14 7.19 -1.11
N GLY A 22 -13.66 6.65 0.01
CA GLY A 22 -13.58 5.20 0.23
C GLY A 22 -12.24 4.57 -0.13
N TYR A 23 -11.34 5.33 -0.76
CA TYR A 23 -10.00 4.88 -1.11
C TYR A 23 -8.92 5.65 -0.33
N LYS A 24 -7.73 5.02 -0.24
CA LYS A 24 -6.47 5.59 0.22
C LYS A 24 -5.44 5.45 -0.88
N ILE A 25 -4.50 6.38 -0.92
CA ILE A 25 -3.42 6.36 -1.90
C ILE A 25 -2.27 5.54 -1.34
N PHE A 26 -1.83 4.55 -2.12
CA PHE A 26 -0.58 3.85 -1.93
C PHE A 26 0.39 4.22 -3.04
N VAL A 27 1.63 4.50 -2.66
CA VAL A 27 2.72 4.80 -3.58
C VAL A 27 3.91 3.92 -3.20
N ALA A 28 4.45 3.19 -4.17
CA ALA A 28 5.68 2.43 -4.04
C ALA A 28 6.73 3.02 -4.98
N ASP A 29 7.85 3.47 -4.39
CA ASP A 29 8.87 4.28 -5.08
C ASP A 29 8.20 5.49 -5.79
N ARG A 30 8.78 5.99 -6.87
CA ARG A 30 8.20 7.05 -7.72
C ARG A 30 7.54 6.50 -8.98
N VAL A 31 7.33 5.19 -9.06
CA VAL A 31 6.95 4.50 -10.30
C VAL A 31 5.59 3.82 -10.23
N LEU A 32 5.07 3.53 -9.03
CA LEU A 32 3.81 2.83 -8.86
C LEU A 32 2.90 3.58 -7.90
N ARG A 33 1.66 3.82 -8.33
CA ARG A 33 0.59 4.39 -7.51
C ARG A 33 -0.68 3.57 -7.68
N PHE A 34 -1.33 3.28 -6.56
CA PHE A 34 -2.68 2.73 -6.50
C PHE A 34 -3.58 3.59 -5.62
N ASP A 35 -4.85 3.66 -6.00
CA ASP A 35 -5.92 4.06 -5.12
C ASP A 35 -6.56 2.75 -4.62
N VAL A 36 -6.35 2.41 -3.35
CA VAL A 36 -6.73 1.13 -2.72
C VAL A 36 -7.91 1.37 -1.78
N PRO A 37 -8.90 0.47 -1.67
CA PRO A 37 -9.98 0.66 -0.70
C PRO A 37 -9.47 0.84 0.73
N ASN A 38 -10.12 1.71 1.50
CA ASN A 38 -9.65 2.14 2.81
C ASN A 38 -9.54 1.00 3.83
N ASP A 39 -10.42 0.02 3.73
CA ASP A 39 -10.55 -1.15 4.60
C ASP A 39 -9.55 -2.27 4.27
N TRP A 40 -8.94 -2.26 3.09
CA TRP A 40 -7.96 -3.30 2.71
C TRP A 40 -6.73 -3.26 3.62
N THR A 41 -6.27 -4.43 4.06
CA THR A 41 -5.13 -4.56 4.97
C THR A 41 -3.84 -4.69 4.19
N ALA A 42 -2.86 -3.82 4.46
CA ALA A 42 -1.54 -3.88 3.86
C ALA A 42 -0.59 -4.72 4.72
N ILE A 43 -0.03 -5.78 4.15
CA ILE A 43 0.93 -6.68 4.78
C ILE A 43 2.19 -6.69 3.91
N PRO A 44 3.36 -6.26 4.43
CA PRO A 44 4.62 -6.38 3.70
C PRO A 44 4.93 -7.86 3.44
N GLY A 45 5.18 -8.22 2.18
CA GLY A 45 5.77 -9.49 1.78
C GLY A 45 7.30 -9.45 1.88
N THR A 46 7.97 -10.54 1.50
CA THR A 46 9.45 -10.61 1.50
C THR A 46 10.06 -9.60 0.53
N ASP A 47 9.55 -9.57 -0.71
CA ASP A 47 10.03 -8.71 -1.80
C ASP A 47 8.86 -7.97 -2.49
N SER A 48 7.76 -7.80 -1.78
CA SER A 48 6.50 -7.29 -2.34
C SER A 48 5.68 -6.52 -1.31
N PHE A 49 4.75 -5.71 -1.80
CA PHE A 49 3.67 -5.14 -1.00
C PHE A 49 2.37 -5.85 -1.35
N VAL A 50 1.67 -6.31 -0.31
CA VAL A 50 0.45 -7.09 -0.46
C VAL A 50 -0.70 -6.37 0.22
N PHE A 51 -1.80 -6.21 -0.50
CA PHE A 51 -3.07 -5.75 0.05
C PHE A 51 -4.10 -6.88 -0.01
N HIS A 52 -4.85 -7.03 1.05
CA HIS A 52 -5.93 -8.01 1.19
C HIS A 52 -7.25 -7.30 1.47
N ASP A 53 -8.34 -7.76 0.86
CA ASP A 53 -9.68 -7.22 1.12
C ASP A 53 -10.18 -7.50 2.54
N LEU A 54 -9.73 -8.60 3.14
CA LEU A 54 -9.90 -8.93 4.56
C LEU A 54 -8.57 -9.39 5.18
N PRO A 55 -8.43 -9.43 6.51
CA PRO A 55 -7.26 -10.04 7.13
C PRO A 55 -7.14 -11.52 6.75
N PRO A 56 -5.96 -12.01 6.29
CA PRO A 56 -5.76 -13.43 6.05
C PRO A 56 -6.03 -14.27 7.30
N PRO A 57 -6.55 -15.50 7.16
CA PRO A 57 -6.75 -16.24 5.91
C PRO A 57 -8.13 -16.03 5.25
N ASP A 58 -8.93 -15.07 5.73
CA ASP A 58 -10.33 -14.91 5.32
C ASP A 58 -10.49 -13.99 4.08
N ASP A 59 -9.40 -13.62 3.43
CA ASP A 59 -9.39 -12.76 2.25
C ASP A 59 -9.90 -13.47 0.99
N ASN A 60 -10.66 -12.75 0.17
CA ASN A 60 -11.17 -13.23 -1.12
C ASN A 60 -10.47 -12.55 -2.31
N CYS A 61 -9.82 -11.40 -2.06
CA CYS A 61 -9.11 -10.65 -3.08
C CYS A 61 -7.77 -10.15 -2.56
N ARG A 62 -6.74 -10.27 -3.41
CA ARG A 62 -5.37 -9.91 -3.11
C ARG A 62 -4.75 -9.10 -4.24
N LEU A 63 -4.14 -7.97 -3.90
CA LEU A 63 -3.28 -7.18 -4.79
C LEU A 63 -1.84 -7.27 -4.28
N GLU A 64 -0.98 -7.96 -5.02
CA GLU A 64 0.45 -8.05 -4.74
C GLU A 64 1.24 -7.32 -5.82
N SER A 65 2.21 -6.50 -5.40
CA SER A 65 3.08 -5.76 -6.31
C SER A 65 4.54 -5.78 -5.85
N SER A 66 5.45 -5.88 -6.81
CA SER A 66 6.89 -5.76 -6.63
C SER A 66 7.46 -4.82 -7.69
N ILE A 67 8.54 -4.12 -7.35
CA ILE A 67 9.26 -3.22 -8.26
C ILE A 67 10.60 -3.88 -8.56
N LEU A 68 10.84 -4.19 -9.84
CA LEU A 68 12.11 -4.69 -10.32
C LEU A 68 12.96 -3.52 -10.83
N HIS A 69 14.15 -3.33 -10.26
CA HIS A 69 15.17 -2.45 -10.83
C HIS A 69 16.10 -3.30 -11.70
N LEU A 70 16.27 -2.91 -12.97
CA LEU A 70 17.12 -3.57 -13.97
C LEU A 70 18.51 -2.92 -14.04
#